data_AF-A0A957ZV21-F1
#
_entry.id   AF-A0A957ZV21-F1
#
_cell.length_a   1.000
_cell.length_b   1.000
_cell.length_c   1.000
_cell.angle_alpha   90.00
_cell.angle_beta   90.00
_cell.angle_gamma   90.00
#
_symmetry.space_group_name_H-M   'P 1'
#
loop_
_entity.id
_entity.type
_entity.pdbx_description
1 polymer ?
#
loop_
_entity_poly.entity_id
_entity_poly.type
_entity_poly.pdbx_seq_one_letter_code
_entity_poly.pdbx_strand_id
1 'polypeptide(L)'
;MTTQTQSHMSTHAAEQKPILVLGGTGKTGRRVAARLAARGLPVRIGSRSAQPPFDWSNPATWAPSLDGVGAVYVSYYPDVAAPGGVEAVSA
;
A
#
# COMPACT_ATOMS: atom_id res chain seq x y z
N MET A 1 -47.86 4.00 -9.05
CA MET A 1 -46.91 2.90 -9.29
C MET A 1 -45.52 3.43 -9.04
N THR A 2 -44.81 2.74 -8.15
CA THR A 2 -43.71 3.22 -7.32
C THR A 2 -42.40 3.42 -8.08
N THR A 3 -41.73 4.53 -7.75
CA THR A 3 -40.37 4.90 -8.16
C THR A 3 -39.35 3.87 -7.66
N GLN A 4 -38.56 3.28 -8.57
CA GLN A 4 -37.43 2.43 -8.21
C GLN A 4 -36.18 3.29 -8.05
N THR A 5 -35.90 3.70 -6.81
CA THR A 5 -34.60 4.27 -6.40
C THR A 5 -33.56 3.17 -6.47
N GLN A 6 -32.65 3.27 -7.43
CA GLN A 6 -31.57 2.31 -7.62
C GLN A 6 -30.45 2.58 -6.60
N SER A 7 -30.47 1.82 -5.51
CA SER A 7 -29.44 1.80 -4.46
C SER A 7 -28.17 1.09 -4.97
N HIS A 8 -27.37 1.76 -5.81
CA HIS A 8 -26.09 1.23 -6.30
C HIS A 8 -24.89 1.92 -5.60
N MET A 9 -24.95 2.10 -4.28
CA MET A 9 -23.91 2.79 -3.51
C MET A 9 -23.55 2.06 -2.21
N SER A 10 -23.28 0.75 -2.23
CA SER A 10 -22.77 0.08 -1.01
C SER A 10 -21.85 -1.13 -1.16
N THR A 11 -21.56 -1.67 -2.35
CA THR A 11 -20.80 -2.95 -2.42
C THR A 11 -19.28 -2.79 -2.63
N HIS A 12 -18.79 -1.69 -3.21
CA HIS A 12 -17.35 -1.58 -3.52
C HIS A 12 -16.45 -1.13 -2.37
N ALA A 13 -16.99 -0.53 -1.31
CA ALA A 13 -16.17 -0.01 -0.21
C ALA A 13 -15.71 -1.11 0.77
N ALA A 14 -16.49 -2.19 0.91
CA ALA A 14 -16.20 -3.27 1.84
C ALA A 14 -15.15 -4.28 1.33
N GLU A 15 -14.87 -4.31 0.02
CA GLU A 15 -13.91 -5.27 -0.60
C GLU A 15 -12.57 -4.66 -1.01
N GLN A 16 -12.39 -3.34 -0.89
CA GLN A 16 -11.15 -2.70 -1.33
C GLN A 16 -10.01 -3.00 -0.35
N LYS A 17 -9.08 -3.87 -0.78
CA LYS A 17 -7.83 -4.13 -0.06
C LYS A 17 -6.95 -2.87 -0.02
N PRO A 18 -6.26 -2.57 1.09
CA PRO A 18 -5.43 -1.39 1.21
C PRO A 18 -4.23 -1.40 0.25
N ILE A 19 -3.81 -0.20 -0.15
CA ILE A 19 -2.55 0.03 -0.84
C ILE A 19 -1.46 0.26 0.22
N LEU A 20 -0.44 -0.59 0.25
CA LEU A 20 0.72 -0.42 1.11
C LEU A 20 1.67 0.62 0.51
N VAL A 21 2.00 1.67 1.25
CA VAL A 21 2.95 2.70 0.82
C VAL A 21 4.26 2.54 1.60
N LEU A 22 5.25 1.89 0.97
CA LEU A 22 6.57 1.73 1.55
C LEU A 22 7.30 3.08 1.64
N GLY A 23 7.92 3.35 2.79
CA GLY A 23 8.47 4.67 3.06
C GLY A 23 7.39 5.75 3.17
N GLY A 24 6.17 5.38 3.59
CA GLY A 24 5.01 6.28 3.63
C GLY A 24 5.16 7.50 4.53
N THR A 25 6.12 7.51 5.46
CA THR A 25 6.47 8.68 6.28
C THR A 25 7.50 9.61 5.61
N GLY A 26 8.11 9.18 4.51
CA GLY A 26 9.13 9.91 3.77
C GLY A 26 8.58 10.99 2.85
N LYS A 27 9.48 11.66 2.11
CA LYS A 27 9.13 12.80 1.24
C LYS A 27 8.10 12.43 0.18
N THR A 28 8.34 11.36 -0.56
CA THR A 28 7.45 10.90 -1.64
C THR A 28 6.23 10.18 -1.06
N GLY A 29 6.47 9.19 -0.19
CA GLY A 29 5.45 8.34 0.41
C GLY A 29 4.30 9.12 1.07
N ARG A 30 4.59 10.15 1.87
CA ARG A 30 3.53 10.92 2.55
C ARG A 30 2.56 11.60 1.58
N ARG A 31 3.08 12.05 0.42
CA ARG A 31 2.27 12.72 -0.62
C ARG A 31 1.48 11.70 -1.43
N VAL A 32 2.02 10.51 -1.64
CA VAL A 32 1.31 9.39 -2.28
C VAL A 32 0.15 8.96 -1.38
N ALA A 33 0.42 8.68 -0.10
CA ALA A 33 -0.58 8.29 0.88
C ALA A 33 -1.72 9.32 0.99
N ALA A 34 -1.40 10.61 1.09
CA ALA A 34 -2.40 11.67 1.14
C ALA A 34 -3.30 11.72 -0.10
N ARG A 35 -2.73 11.53 -1.31
CA ARG A 35 -3.51 11.52 -2.56
C ARG A 35 -4.39 10.29 -2.71
N LEU A 36 -3.93 9.12 -2.25
CA LEU A 36 -4.73 7.91 -2.23
C LEU A 36 -5.91 8.06 -1.25
N ALA A 37 -5.65 8.55 -0.05
CA ALA A 37 -6.69 8.82 0.95
C ALA A 37 -7.72 9.86 0.46
N ALA A 38 -7.27 10.93 -0.20
CA ALA A 38 -8.16 11.93 -0.80
C ALA A 38 -9.08 11.38 -1.91
N ARG A 39 -8.73 10.23 -2.50
CA ARG A 39 -9.56 9.51 -3.48
C ARG A 39 -10.47 8.45 -2.84
N GLY A 40 -10.49 8.36 -1.51
CA GLY A 40 -11.25 7.34 -0.79
C GLY A 40 -10.66 5.93 -0.88
N LEU A 41 -9.40 5.79 -1.33
CA LEU A 41 -8.73 4.49 -1.40
C LEU A 41 -8.13 4.14 -0.03
N PRO A 42 -8.28 2.90 0.46
CA PRO A 42 -7.68 2.47 1.71
C PRO A 42 -6.15 2.42 1.59
N VAL A 43 -5.46 2.97 2.58
CA VAL A 43 -3.99 3.09 2.60
C VAL A 43 -3.43 2.47 3.87
N ARG A 44 -2.37 1.67 3.74
CA ARG A 44 -1.52 1.21 4.84
C ARG A 44 -0.14 1.83 4.70
N ILE A 45 0.44 2.32 5.79
CA ILE A 45 1.80 2.90 5.78
C ILE A 45 2.81 1.80 6.09
N GLY A 46 3.75 1.57 5.17
CA GLY A 46 4.90 0.70 5.39
C GLY A 46 6.10 1.51 5.87
N SER A 47 6.61 1.18 7.05
CA SER A 47 7.86 1.73 7.58
C SER A 47 8.51 0.73 8.54
N ARG A 48 9.78 0.97 8.90
CA ARG A 48 10.49 0.17 9.92
C ARG A 48 9.88 0.26 11.31
N SER A 49 9.11 1.33 11.58
CA SER A 49 8.42 1.56 12.84
C SER A 49 6.92 1.27 12.78
N ALA A 50 6.42 0.77 11.64
CA ALA A 50 5.02 0.39 11.49
C ALA A 50 4.73 -0.95 12.18
N GLN A 51 3.45 -1.27 12.34
CA GLN A 51 3.01 -2.59 12.78
C GLN A 51 2.01 -3.15 11.77
N PRO A 52 2.32 -4.28 11.11
CA PRO A 52 3.64 -4.95 11.06
C PRO A 52 4.73 -4.06 10.40
N PRO A 53 6.02 -4.22 10.77
CA PRO A 53 7.11 -3.45 10.18
C PRO A 53 7.41 -3.93 8.75
N PHE A 54 7.98 -3.05 7.93
CA PHE A 54 8.62 -3.42 6.65
C PHE A 54 10.05 -2.88 6.63
N ASP A 55 11.02 -3.76 6.39
CA ASP A 55 12.44 -3.41 6.25
C ASP A 55 13.08 -4.18 5.09
N TRP A 56 13.58 -3.48 4.07
CA TRP A 56 14.30 -4.07 2.93
C TRP A 56 15.52 -4.89 3.35
N SER A 57 16.13 -4.60 4.50
CA SER A 57 17.28 -5.36 5.01
C SER A 57 16.88 -6.62 5.80
N ASN A 58 15.58 -6.82 6.07
CA ASN A 58 15.08 -7.96 6.83
C ASN A 58 13.87 -8.62 6.11
N PRO A 59 14.11 -9.62 5.25
CA PRO A 59 13.07 -10.32 4.50
C PRO A 59 11.96 -10.95 5.35
N ALA A 60 12.25 -11.32 6.61
CA ALA A 60 11.25 -11.88 7.52
C ALA A 60 10.11 -10.89 7.84
N THR A 61 10.31 -9.60 7.57
CA THR A 61 9.30 -8.55 7.77
C THR A 61 8.36 -8.34 6.57
N TRP A 62 8.68 -8.90 5.40
CA TRP A 62 7.97 -8.58 4.16
C TRP A 62 6.60 -9.25 4.10
N ALA A 63 6.55 -10.57 4.25
CA ALA A 63 5.29 -11.30 4.16
C ALA A 63 4.23 -10.80 5.17
N PRO A 64 4.56 -10.56 6.46
CA PRO A 64 3.59 -10.00 7.41
C PRO A 64 3.05 -8.62 6.99
N SER A 65 3.88 -7.77 6.41
CA SER A 65 3.47 -6.40 6.02
C SER A 65 2.66 -6.34 4.73
N LEU A 66 2.84 -7.33 3.85
CA LEU A 66 2.07 -7.54 2.63
C LEU A 66 0.72 -8.23 2.89
N ASP A 67 0.48 -8.79 4.07
CA ASP A 67 -0.75 -9.53 4.32
C ASP A 67 -2.02 -8.67 4.15
N GLY A 68 -2.97 -9.17 3.37
CA GLY A 68 -4.23 -8.51 3.07
C GLY A 68 -4.15 -7.25 2.20
N VAL A 69 -2.98 -6.87 1.67
CA VAL A 69 -2.84 -5.69 0.79
C VAL A 69 -3.24 -6.02 -0.65
N GLY A 70 -3.76 -5.03 -1.39
CA GLY A 70 -4.19 -5.19 -2.79
C GLY A 70 -3.15 -4.71 -3.79
N ALA A 71 -2.33 -3.74 -3.39
CA ALA A 71 -1.25 -3.19 -4.19
C ALA A 71 -0.18 -2.57 -3.29
N VAL A 72 1.01 -2.34 -3.84
CA VAL A 72 2.15 -1.75 -3.12
C VAL A 72 2.75 -0.60 -3.93
N TYR A 73 2.92 0.55 -3.29
CA TYR A 73 3.84 1.59 -3.74
C TYR A 73 5.23 1.28 -3.19
N VAL A 74 6.17 1.02 -4.09
CA VAL A 74 7.55 0.65 -3.77
C VAL A 74 8.44 1.88 -3.81
N SER A 75 9.16 2.13 -2.72
CA SER A 75 10.27 3.07 -2.65
C SER A 75 11.51 2.30 -2.19
N TYR A 76 12.47 2.13 -3.08
CA TYR A 76 13.71 1.41 -2.83
C TYR A 76 14.89 2.39 -2.86
N TYR A 77 15.90 2.16 -2.01
CA TYR A 77 17.14 2.92 -1.99
C TYR A 77 18.32 1.93 -2.16
N PRO A 78 19.34 2.24 -2.98
CA PRO A 78 19.58 3.51 -3.68
C PRO A 78 18.72 3.72 -4.93
N ASP A 79 18.38 2.65 -5.65
CA ASP A 79 17.48 2.64 -6.80
C ASP A 79 17.05 1.18 -7.07
N VAL A 80 15.88 0.97 -7.67
CA VAL A 80 15.38 -0.40 -7.96
C VAL A 80 16.18 -1.11 -9.06
N ALA A 81 16.81 -0.37 -9.96
CA ALA A 81 17.68 -0.91 -11.00
C ALA A 81 19.15 -1.05 -10.56
N ALA A 82 19.47 -0.70 -9.30
CA ALA A 82 20.79 -0.98 -8.73
C ALA A 82 20.97 -2.50 -8.51
N PRO A 83 22.22 -3.01 -8.45
CA PRO A 83 22.47 -4.42 -8.16
C PRO A 83 21.75 -4.89 -6.89
N GLY A 84 21.01 -6.00 -6.96
CA GLY A 84 20.22 -6.53 -5.85
C GLY A 84 18.79 -5.98 -5.74
N GLY A 85 18.46 -4.90 -6.46
CA GLY A 85 17.13 -4.27 -6.41
C GLY A 85 16.04 -5.11 -7.09
N VAL A 86 16.35 -5.70 -8.25
CA VAL A 86 15.43 -6.60 -8.97
C VAL A 86 15.16 -7.86 -8.13
N GLU A 87 16.20 -8.44 -7.56
CA GLU A 87 16.12 -9.61 -6.70
C GLU A 87 15.27 -9.32 -5.46
N ALA A 88 15.46 -8.16 -4.81
CA ALA A 88 14.69 -7.76 -3.65
C ALA A 88 13.20 -7.55 -3.96
N VAL A 89 12.86 -7.05 -5.15
CA VAL A 89 11.45 -6.86 -5.58
C VAL A 89 10.82 -8.15 -6.07
N SER A 90 11.61 -9.11 -6.55
CA SER A 90 11.13 -10.37 -7.14
C SER A 90 11.06 -11.55 -6.17
N ALA A 91 11.59 -11.40 -4.96
CA ALA A 91 11.61 -12.42 -3.91
C ALA A 91 10.25 -12.57 -3.21
#